data_AF-A0A662HSN3-F1
#
_entry.id   AF-A0A662HSN3-F1
#
_cell.length_a   1.000
_cell.length_b   1.000
_cell.length_c   1.000
_cell.angle_alpha   90.00
_cell.angle_beta   90.00
_cell.angle_gamma   90.00
#
_symmetry.space_group_name_H-M   'P 1'
#
loop_
_entity.id
_entity.type
_entity.pdbx_description
1 polymer ?
#
loop_
_entity_poly.entity_id
_entity_poly.type
_entity_poly.pdbx_seq_one_letter_code
_entity_poly.pdbx_strand_id
1 'polypeptide(L)'
;VEKWREQYRAWLDMYIVETSISDEKANILFSKGIDLSKIEKTCSILGKNVVRREKILIVKNDSKDVTYVFSERGTLSVRAKNNVLEETLDAVKLTYRSMYCTECLSCVTLCPTGSVSIGENHEVLVNPITCIMCRACLDVCPIADVMVEKIVSALILNKYDAWRRETKRKREEVAKFLEKLLRVKLATKCPNIS
;
A
#
# COMPACT_ATOMS: atom_id res chain seq x y z
N VAL A 1 -13.39 -1.29 27.16
CA VAL A 1 -13.05 -0.90 25.76
C VAL A 1 -12.29 -2.07 25.16
N GLU A 2 -12.96 -3.08 24.55
CA GLU A 2 -12.28 -4.39 24.48
C GLU A 2 -12.68 -5.37 23.37
N LYS A 3 -13.45 -4.97 22.35
CA LYS A 3 -13.80 -5.86 21.20
C LYS A 3 -13.44 -5.33 19.82
N TRP A 4 -12.66 -4.24 19.74
CA TRP A 4 -12.35 -3.61 18.46
C TRP A 4 -11.63 -4.54 17.48
N ARG A 5 -10.81 -5.49 17.97
CA ARG A 5 -10.12 -6.47 17.12
C ARG A 5 -11.10 -7.40 16.39
N GLU A 6 -12.10 -7.91 17.10
CA GLU A 6 -13.13 -8.78 16.54
C GLU A 6 -13.97 -8.02 15.51
N GLN A 7 -14.37 -6.79 15.85
CA GLN A 7 -15.11 -5.91 14.95
C GLN A 7 -14.32 -5.59 13.67
N TYR A 8 -13.06 -5.19 13.82
CA TYR A 8 -12.18 -4.86 12.69
C TYR A 8 -11.94 -6.08 11.79
N ARG A 9 -11.77 -7.27 12.38
CA ARG A 9 -11.68 -8.53 11.61
C ARG A 9 -12.98 -8.83 10.87
N ALA A 10 -14.14 -8.63 11.48
CA ALA A 10 -15.44 -8.90 10.88
C ALA A 10 -15.77 -7.97 9.68
N TRP A 11 -15.18 -6.78 9.62
CA TRP A 11 -15.33 -5.86 8.48
C TRP A 11 -14.46 -6.18 7.28
N LEU A 12 -13.48 -7.07 7.43
CA LEU A 12 -12.49 -7.37 6.41
C LEU A 12 -12.77 -8.74 5.79
N ASP A 13 -12.95 -8.75 4.47
CA ASP A 13 -13.03 -9.98 3.69
C ASP A 13 -11.72 -10.79 3.74
N MET A 14 -10.58 -10.10 3.74
CA MET A 14 -9.25 -10.65 4.01
C MET A 14 -8.70 -9.97 5.26
N TYR A 15 -8.51 -10.71 6.35
CA TYR A 15 -8.01 -10.17 7.61
C TYR A 15 -6.61 -10.72 7.95
N ILE A 16 -5.98 -10.15 8.98
CA ILE A 16 -4.66 -10.58 9.45
C ILE A 16 -4.79 -11.76 10.41
N VAL A 17 -4.22 -12.91 10.02
CA VAL A 17 -4.13 -14.12 10.83
C VAL A 17 -2.95 -14.02 11.79
N GLU A 18 -1.77 -13.74 11.24
CA GLU A 18 -0.52 -13.67 11.99
C GLU A 18 0.35 -12.51 11.51
N THR A 19 1.08 -11.90 12.46
CA THR A 19 2.05 -10.83 12.22
C THR A 19 3.30 -11.12 13.03
N SER A 20 4.46 -11.00 12.39
CA SER A 20 5.77 -10.99 13.04
C SER A 20 6.59 -9.86 12.46
N ILE A 21 7.05 -8.92 13.30
CA ILE A 21 7.84 -7.75 12.87
C ILE A 21 9.07 -7.63 13.77
N SER A 22 10.24 -7.50 13.16
CA SER A 22 11.51 -7.14 13.78
C SER A 22 12.14 -5.94 13.04
N ASP A 23 13.31 -5.50 13.49
CA ASP A 23 14.01 -4.34 12.94
C ASP A 23 14.44 -4.52 11.47
N GLU A 24 14.60 -5.76 11.01
CA GLU A 24 15.08 -6.07 9.65
C GLU A 24 14.05 -6.78 8.78
N LYS A 25 13.02 -7.37 9.37
CA LYS A 25 12.08 -8.24 8.66
C LYS A 25 10.67 -8.17 9.24
N ALA A 26 9.68 -8.22 8.36
CA ALA A 26 8.28 -8.46 8.71
C ALA A 26 7.72 -9.66 7.94
N ASN A 27 6.78 -10.36 8.54
CA ASN A 27 5.95 -11.39 7.92
C ASN A 27 4.50 -11.17 8.32
N ILE A 28 3.61 -11.19 7.33
CA ILE A 28 2.16 -11.07 7.49
C ILE A 28 1.53 -12.29 6.83
N LEU A 29 0.63 -12.95 7.55
CA LEU A 29 -0.24 -13.99 7.02
C LEU A 29 -1.67 -13.44 6.94
N PHE A 30 -2.20 -13.38 5.73
CA PHE A 30 -3.59 -13.03 5.44
C PHE A 30 -4.49 -14.28 5.53
N SER A 31 -5.77 -14.06 5.81
CA SER A 31 -6.78 -15.13 5.84
C SER A 31 -7.16 -15.67 4.46
N LYS A 32 -6.74 -14.99 3.39
CA LYS A 32 -6.99 -15.37 1.99
C LYS A 32 -5.70 -15.38 1.19
N GLY A 33 -5.72 -16.14 0.09
CA GLY A 33 -4.66 -16.13 -0.90
C GLY A 33 -4.51 -14.76 -1.58
N ILE A 34 -3.30 -14.46 -2.05
CA ILE A 34 -3.00 -13.24 -2.81
C ILE A 34 -3.03 -13.58 -4.29
N ASP A 35 -3.83 -12.84 -5.07
CA ASP A 35 -3.78 -12.93 -6.53
C ASP A 35 -2.53 -12.23 -7.05
N LEU A 36 -1.47 -13.01 -7.28
CA LEU A 36 -0.17 -12.50 -7.71
C LEU A 36 -0.21 -11.83 -9.08
N SER A 37 -1.19 -12.15 -9.94
CA SER A 37 -1.35 -11.49 -11.25
C SER A 37 -1.75 -10.02 -11.09
N LYS A 38 -2.61 -9.71 -10.10
CA LYS A 38 -3.01 -8.34 -9.76
C LYS A 38 -1.89 -7.57 -9.08
N ILE A 39 -1.09 -8.25 -8.25
CA ILE A 39 0.09 -7.63 -7.62
C ILE A 39 1.13 -7.27 -8.68
N GLU A 40 1.45 -8.21 -9.58
CA GLU A 40 2.47 -8.05 -10.62
C GLU A 40 2.22 -6.83 -11.51
N LYS A 41 0.97 -6.59 -11.92
CA LYS A 41 0.56 -5.42 -12.73
C LYS A 41 0.86 -4.06 -12.10
N THR A 42 1.12 -4.03 -10.79
CA THR A 42 1.26 -2.78 -10.05
C THR A 42 2.42 -2.69 -9.06
N CYS A 43 3.14 -3.78 -8.87
CA CYS A 43 4.22 -3.88 -7.89
C CYS A 43 5.40 -2.93 -8.15
N SER A 44 5.49 -2.36 -9.35
CA SER A 44 6.43 -1.29 -9.72
C SER A 44 6.33 -0.05 -8.83
N ILE A 45 5.24 0.13 -8.09
CA ILE A 45 5.09 1.15 -7.04
C ILE A 45 6.06 0.92 -5.87
N LEU A 46 6.36 -0.35 -5.55
CA LEU A 46 7.23 -0.74 -4.45
C LEU A 46 8.69 -0.89 -4.90
N GLY A 47 8.92 -1.46 -6.08
CA GLY A 47 10.25 -1.75 -6.60
C GLY A 47 10.24 -2.13 -8.08
N LYS A 48 11.33 -1.85 -8.82
CA LYS A 48 11.41 -2.06 -10.27
C LYS A 48 11.91 -3.44 -10.68
N ASN A 49 12.64 -4.12 -9.80
CA ASN A 49 13.17 -5.44 -10.09
C ASN A 49 12.17 -6.50 -9.60
N VAL A 50 11.49 -7.14 -10.55
CA VAL A 50 10.37 -8.04 -10.29
C VAL A 50 10.72 -9.42 -10.82
N VAL A 51 10.59 -10.44 -9.97
CA VAL A 51 10.83 -11.84 -10.32
C VAL A 51 9.59 -12.65 -9.95
N ARG A 52 8.90 -13.14 -10.97
CA ARG A 52 7.78 -14.08 -10.83
C ARG A 52 8.31 -15.51 -10.84
N ARG A 53 7.90 -16.29 -9.84
CA ARG A 53 7.97 -17.76 -9.81
C ARG A 53 6.53 -18.28 -9.68
N GLU A 54 6.26 -19.56 -9.94
CA GLU A 54 4.88 -20.11 -9.94
C GLU A 54 4.00 -19.55 -8.80
N LYS A 55 4.43 -19.74 -7.56
CA LYS A 55 3.63 -19.44 -6.35
C LYS A 55 4.06 -18.18 -5.61
N ILE A 56 5.09 -17.49 -6.11
CA ILE A 56 5.76 -16.39 -5.40
C ILE A 56 6.05 -15.24 -6.38
N LEU A 57 5.87 -14.01 -5.92
CA LEU A 57 6.32 -12.80 -6.60
C LEU A 57 7.32 -12.07 -5.69
N ILE A 58 8.52 -11.85 -6.20
CA ILE A 58 9.58 -11.11 -5.50
C ILE A 58 9.69 -9.74 -6.15
N VAL A 59 9.70 -8.70 -5.33
CA VAL A 59 9.84 -7.30 -5.77
C VAL A 59 10.99 -6.70 -4.99
N LYS A 60 11.93 -6.04 -5.67
CA LYS A 60 13.07 -5.38 -5.03
C LYS A 60 13.12 -3.90 -5.37
N ASN A 61 13.38 -3.12 -4.33
CA ASN A 61 13.69 -1.70 -4.43
C ASN A 61 15.17 -1.52 -4.10
N ASP A 62 16.00 -1.50 -5.14
CA ASP A 62 17.45 -1.45 -4.98
C ASP A 62 17.92 -0.13 -4.37
N SER A 63 17.22 0.99 -4.62
CA SER A 63 17.59 2.30 -4.08
C SER A 63 17.30 2.44 -2.58
N LYS A 64 16.38 1.63 -2.04
CA LYS A 64 16.07 1.59 -0.60
C LYS A 64 16.58 0.35 0.12
N ASP A 65 17.19 -0.59 -0.60
CA ASP A 65 17.59 -1.90 -0.06
C ASP A 65 16.42 -2.63 0.63
N VAL A 66 15.32 -2.81 -0.14
CA VAL A 66 14.09 -3.47 0.34
C VAL A 66 13.69 -4.60 -0.60
N THR A 67 13.34 -5.74 -0.03
CA THR A 67 12.77 -6.89 -0.74
C THR A 67 11.40 -7.22 -0.18
N TYR A 68 10.43 -7.35 -1.07
CA TYR A 68 9.07 -7.82 -0.79
C TYR A 68 8.86 -9.17 -1.45
N VAL A 69 8.23 -10.09 -0.74
CA VAL A 69 7.92 -11.42 -1.23
C VAL A 69 6.44 -11.68 -0.96
N PHE A 70 5.66 -11.80 -2.03
CA PHE A 70 4.25 -12.14 -1.99
C PHE A 70 4.08 -13.61 -2.38
N SER A 71 3.27 -14.34 -1.63
CA SER A 71 2.95 -15.75 -1.89
C SER A 71 1.46 -15.90 -2.20
N GLU A 72 1.13 -16.75 -3.17
CA GLU A 72 -0.27 -17.06 -3.52
C GLU A 72 -1.05 -17.59 -2.31
N ARG A 73 -0.35 -18.17 -1.32
CA ARG A 73 -0.90 -18.72 -0.09
C ARG A 73 -1.29 -17.68 0.97
N GLY A 74 -1.20 -16.38 0.66
CA GLY A 74 -1.58 -15.35 1.63
C GLY A 74 -0.43 -14.84 2.48
N THR A 75 0.83 -15.14 2.13
CA THR A 75 1.98 -14.66 2.91
C THR A 75 2.63 -13.45 2.24
N LEU A 76 2.92 -12.42 3.02
CA LEU A 76 3.77 -11.29 2.65
C LEU A 76 4.98 -11.26 3.59
N SER A 77 6.19 -11.36 3.04
CA SER A 77 7.43 -11.13 3.77
C SER A 77 8.13 -9.88 3.23
N VAL A 78 8.60 -9.03 4.14
CA VAL A 78 9.35 -7.82 3.80
C VAL A 78 10.68 -7.84 4.54
N ARG A 79 11.77 -7.60 3.83
CA ARG A 79 13.10 -7.36 4.41
C ARG A 79 13.52 -5.96 4.01
N ALA A 80 13.90 -5.14 4.98
CA ALA A 80 14.28 -3.75 4.75
C ALA A 80 15.40 -3.37 5.71
N LYS A 81 16.39 -2.60 5.24
CA LYS A 81 17.45 -2.06 6.11
C LYS A 81 16.91 -1.06 7.14
N ASN A 82 15.91 -0.27 6.76
CA ASN A 82 15.28 0.75 7.59
C ASN A 82 13.77 0.78 7.31
N ASN A 83 12.99 1.33 8.23
CA ASN A 83 11.54 1.58 8.06
C ASN A 83 10.74 0.31 7.70
N VAL A 84 11.11 -0.85 8.24
CA VAL A 84 10.45 -2.13 7.96
C VAL A 84 8.94 -2.05 8.13
N LEU A 85 8.47 -1.36 9.18
CA LEU A 85 7.04 -1.18 9.41
C LEU A 85 6.33 -0.45 8.26
N GLU A 86 6.82 0.72 7.85
CA GLU A 86 6.15 1.50 6.79
C GLU A 86 6.29 0.84 5.41
N GLU A 87 7.42 0.19 5.12
CA GLU A 87 7.56 -0.58 3.88
C GLU A 87 6.61 -1.80 3.87
N THR A 88 6.39 -2.42 5.04
CA THR A 88 5.39 -3.49 5.19
C THR A 88 3.99 -2.95 5.00
N LEU A 89 3.64 -1.82 5.60
CA LEU A 89 2.31 -1.21 5.44
C LEU A 89 2.07 -0.75 4.00
N ASP A 90 3.08 -0.22 3.30
CA ASP A 90 2.96 0.12 1.89
C ASP A 90 2.75 -1.13 1.01
N ALA A 91 3.40 -2.25 1.33
CA ALA A 91 3.14 -3.53 0.67
C ALA A 91 1.73 -4.07 0.97
N VAL A 92 1.24 -3.94 2.20
CA VAL A 92 -0.15 -4.29 2.57
C VAL A 92 -1.15 -3.40 1.84
N LYS A 93 -0.92 -2.07 1.77
CA LYS A 93 -1.74 -1.13 0.98
C LYS A 93 -1.80 -1.55 -0.48
N LEU A 94 -0.66 -1.94 -1.07
CA LEU A 94 -0.62 -2.43 -2.44
C LEU A 94 -1.42 -3.73 -2.60
N THR A 95 -1.31 -4.68 -1.66
CA THR A 95 -2.12 -5.91 -1.69
C THR A 95 -3.61 -5.60 -1.67
N TYR A 96 -4.09 -4.82 -0.70
CA TYR A 96 -5.53 -4.52 -0.59
C TYR A 96 -6.04 -3.72 -1.78
N ARG A 97 -5.31 -2.68 -2.22
CA ARG A 97 -5.77 -1.87 -3.35
C ARG A 97 -5.83 -2.68 -4.65
N SER A 98 -4.96 -3.67 -4.83
CA SER A 98 -4.96 -4.52 -6.02
C SER A 98 -6.06 -5.58 -5.96
N MET A 99 -6.32 -6.14 -4.78
CA MET A 99 -7.36 -7.16 -4.59
C MET A 99 -8.78 -6.58 -4.62
N TYR A 100 -8.97 -5.39 -4.06
CA TYR A 100 -10.27 -4.76 -3.83
C TYR A 100 -10.45 -3.43 -4.59
N CYS A 101 -9.76 -3.28 -5.72
CA CYS A 101 -9.91 -2.08 -6.56
C CYS A 101 -11.35 -1.94 -7.05
N THR A 102 -11.87 -0.71 -7.04
CA THR A 102 -13.20 -0.36 -7.55
C THR A 102 -13.13 0.64 -8.71
N GLU A 103 -11.95 0.80 -9.32
CA GLU A 103 -11.73 1.67 -10.49
C GLU A 103 -12.13 3.14 -10.30
N CYS A 104 -12.10 3.65 -9.06
CA CYS A 104 -12.45 5.05 -8.75
C CYS A 104 -11.52 6.13 -9.36
N LEU A 105 -10.53 5.73 -10.16
CA LEU A 105 -9.57 6.58 -10.88
C LEU A 105 -8.69 7.52 -10.03
N SER A 106 -8.82 7.54 -8.70
CA SER A 106 -8.06 8.46 -7.83
C SER A 106 -6.54 8.35 -8.04
N CYS A 107 -6.02 7.14 -8.24
CA CYS A 107 -4.60 6.91 -8.49
C CYS A 107 -4.13 7.31 -9.89
N VAL A 108 -5.02 7.29 -10.89
CA VAL A 108 -4.74 7.75 -12.26
C VAL A 108 -4.63 9.27 -12.25
N THR A 109 -5.64 9.94 -11.69
CA THR A 109 -5.73 11.41 -11.66
C THR A 109 -4.55 12.07 -10.94
N LEU A 110 -4.05 11.46 -9.85
CA LEU A 110 -3.01 12.05 -9.01
C LEU A 110 -1.61 11.53 -9.31
N CYS A 111 -1.42 10.68 -10.32
CA CYS A 111 -0.10 10.20 -10.67
C CYS A 111 0.73 11.32 -11.33
N PRO A 112 1.82 11.82 -10.71
CA PRO A 112 2.57 12.96 -11.23
C PRO A 112 3.29 12.66 -12.55
N THR A 113 3.50 11.39 -12.87
CA THR A 113 4.22 10.93 -14.06
C THR A 113 3.30 10.30 -15.10
N GLY A 114 1.98 10.29 -14.86
CA GLY A 114 1.02 9.62 -15.73
C GLY A 114 1.26 8.10 -15.87
N SER A 115 1.94 7.48 -14.90
CA SER A 115 2.33 6.06 -14.96
C SER A 115 1.22 5.08 -14.68
N VAL A 116 0.06 5.53 -14.18
CA VAL A 116 -1.05 4.68 -13.79
C VAL A 116 -2.19 4.83 -14.81
N SER A 117 -2.71 3.72 -15.29
CA SER A 117 -3.83 3.67 -16.23
C SER A 117 -4.80 2.52 -15.90
N ILE A 118 -5.96 2.50 -16.56
CA ILE A 118 -6.89 1.37 -16.54
C ILE A 118 -6.77 0.63 -17.87
N GLY A 119 -6.49 -0.67 -17.80
CA GLY A 119 -6.45 -1.55 -18.96
C GLY A 119 -7.86 -1.95 -19.43
N GLU A 120 -7.93 -2.60 -20.59
CA GLU A 120 -9.20 -3.02 -21.21
C GLU A 120 -10.03 -3.95 -20.33
N ASN A 121 -9.36 -4.79 -19.53
CA ASN A 121 -10.00 -5.70 -18.57
C ASN A 121 -10.31 -5.04 -17.22
N HIS A 122 -10.52 -3.71 -17.19
CA HIS A 122 -10.90 -2.99 -15.98
C HIS A 122 -9.87 -3.06 -14.84
N GLU A 123 -8.60 -3.20 -15.21
CA GLU A 123 -7.51 -3.45 -14.27
C GLU A 123 -6.53 -2.28 -14.19
N VAL A 124 -6.04 -2.01 -12.98
CA VAL A 124 -5.03 -0.95 -12.79
C VAL A 124 -3.69 -1.45 -13.30
N LEU A 125 -3.11 -0.71 -14.25
CA LEU A 125 -1.78 -0.96 -14.80
C LEU A 125 -0.82 0.14 -14.35
N VAL A 126 0.44 -0.23 -14.08
CA VAL A 126 1.49 0.74 -13.74
C VAL A 126 2.69 0.56 -14.65
N ASN A 127 2.99 1.58 -15.45
CA ASN A 127 4.16 1.60 -16.32
C ASN A 127 5.46 1.69 -15.49
N PRO A 128 6.31 0.64 -15.46
CA PRO A 128 7.51 0.61 -14.62
C PRO A 128 8.62 1.57 -15.09
N ILE A 129 8.61 1.97 -16.37
CA ILE A 129 9.60 2.87 -16.94
C ILE A 129 9.39 4.28 -16.38
N THR A 130 8.16 4.78 -16.45
CA THR A 130 7.83 6.15 -16.00
C THR A 130 7.54 6.23 -14.50
N CYS A 131 7.23 5.12 -13.84
CA CYS A 131 6.99 5.12 -12.39
C CYS A 131 8.26 5.48 -11.62
N ILE A 132 8.13 6.48 -10.74
CA ILE A 132 9.21 6.96 -9.86
C ILE A 132 9.13 6.42 -8.43
N MET A 133 8.26 5.42 -8.17
CA MET A 133 8.09 4.79 -6.85
C MET A 133 7.78 5.77 -5.71
N CYS A 134 7.08 6.87 -6.01
CA CYS A 134 6.75 7.91 -5.02
C CYS A 134 5.62 7.50 -4.05
N ARG A 135 4.91 6.41 -4.35
CA ARG A 135 3.83 5.83 -3.54
C ARG A 135 2.62 6.75 -3.26
N ALA A 136 2.53 7.91 -3.91
CA ALA A 136 1.36 8.80 -3.79
C ALA A 136 0.04 8.10 -4.17
N CYS A 137 0.08 7.18 -5.14
CA CYS A 137 -1.07 6.36 -5.52
C CYS A 137 -1.57 5.43 -4.39
N LEU A 138 -0.72 5.03 -3.44
CA LEU A 138 -1.11 4.30 -2.24
C LEU A 138 -1.80 5.22 -1.24
N ASP A 139 -1.27 6.43 -1.06
CA ASP A 139 -1.74 7.37 -0.04
C ASP A 139 -3.10 8.00 -0.39
N VAL A 140 -3.42 8.11 -1.68
CA VAL A 140 -4.70 8.67 -2.16
C VAL A 140 -5.78 7.60 -2.38
N CYS A 141 -5.42 6.32 -2.31
CA CYS A 141 -6.36 5.24 -2.59
C CYS A 141 -7.33 5.07 -1.40
N PRO A 142 -8.66 5.18 -1.60
CA PRO A 142 -9.63 5.03 -0.50
C PRO A 142 -9.57 3.64 0.16
N ILE A 143 -9.29 2.59 -0.62
CA ILE A 143 -9.10 1.22 -0.12
C ILE A 143 -7.89 1.16 0.83
N ALA A 144 -6.77 1.73 0.41
CA ALA A 144 -5.55 1.76 1.22
C ALA A 144 -5.72 2.61 2.50
N ASP A 145 -6.43 3.75 2.43
CA ASP A 145 -6.64 4.58 3.61
C ASP A 145 -7.67 3.95 4.58
N VAL A 146 -8.86 3.59 4.10
CA VAL A 146 -9.93 3.11 4.98
C VAL A 146 -9.63 1.70 5.48
N MET A 147 -9.33 0.75 4.59
CA MET A 147 -9.07 -0.62 5.04
C MET A 147 -7.69 -0.73 5.68
N VAL A 148 -6.64 -0.23 5.04
CA VAL A 148 -5.29 -0.50 5.55
C VAL A 148 -4.88 0.46 6.65
N GLU A 149 -4.92 1.77 6.40
CA GLU A 149 -4.47 2.74 7.38
C GLU A 149 -5.34 2.76 8.64
N LYS A 150 -6.67 2.69 8.54
CA LYS A 150 -7.56 2.75 9.71
C LYS A 150 -7.79 1.41 10.41
N ILE A 151 -7.88 0.31 9.67
CA ILE A 151 -8.32 -0.98 10.23
C ILE A 151 -7.15 -1.98 10.33
N VAL A 152 -6.53 -2.31 9.19
CA VAL A 152 -5.51 -3.37 9.13
C VAL A 152 -4.24 -2.97 9.89
N SER A 153 -3.82 -1.71 9.84
CA SER A 153 -2.64 -1.24 10.59
C SER A 153 -2.83 -1.44 12.10
N ALA A 154 -4.06 -1.24 12.60
CA ALA A 154 -4.41 -1.47 14.00
C ALA A 154 -4.31 -2.96 14.37
N LEU A 155 -4.75 -3.85 13.48
CA LEU A 155 -4.62 -5.29 13.66
C LEU A 155 -3.16 -5.76 13.61
N ILE A 156 -2.34 -5.21 12.71
CA ILE A 156 -0.91 -5.52 12.57
C ILE A 156 -0.15 -5.10 13.83
N LEU A 157 -0.38 -3.87 14.30
CA LEU A 157 0.34 -3.27 15.43
C LEU A 157 -0.29 -3.59 16.78
N ASN A 158 -1.39 -4.33 16.79
CA ASN A 158 -2.20 -4.60 17.98
C ASN A 158 -2.53 -3.32 18.79
N LYS A 159 -2.83 -2.22 18.10
CA LYS A 159 -3.08 -0.91 18.69
C LYS A 159 -4.24 -0.25 17.96
N TYR A 160 -5.35 -0.02 18.65
CA TYR A 160 -6.59 0.50 18.06
C TYR A 160 -6.34 1.74 17.19
N ASP A 161 -5.64 2.74 17.71
CA ASP A 161 -5.37 4.03 17.06
C ASP A 161 -4.07 4.05 16.24
N ALA A 162 -3.59 2.91 15.75
CA ALA A 162 -2.34 2.81 14.97
C ALA A 162 -2.28 3.72 13.74
N TRP A 163 -3.41 4.18 13.21
CA TRP A 163 -3.45 5.19 12.14
C TRP A 163 -2.88 6.56 12.55
N ARG A 164 -2.70 6.79 13.86
CA ARG A 164 -2.10 8.00 14.44
C ARG A 164 -0.59 7.89 14.65
N ARG A 165 0.03 6.75 14.31
CA ARG A 165 1.48 6.53 14.48
C ARG A 165 2.31 7.67 13.85
N GLU A 166 3.42 7.99 14.48
CA GLU A 166 4.29 9.10 14.08
C GLU A 166 4.93 8.87 12.71
N THR A 167 5.29 7.63 12.43
CA THR A 167 5.95 7.18 11.18
C THR A 167 5.06 7.28 9.93
N LYS A 168 3.74 7.45 10.11
CA LYS A 168 2.80 7.58 8.99
C LYS A 168 3.04 8.91 8.25
N ARG A 169 3.28 8.82 6.93
CA ARG A 169 3.31 9.99 6.02
C ARG A 169 2.07 10.86 6.20
N LYS A 170 2.26 12.15 6.48
CA LYS A 170 1.13 13.07 6.73
C LYS A 170 0.48 13.47 5.41
N ARG A 171 -0.84 13.68 5.41
CA ARG A 171 -1.58 14.07 4.20
C ARG A 171 -1.09 15.41 3.65
N GLU A 172 -0.72 16.33 4.54
CA GLU A 172 -0.16 17.63 4.22
C GLU A 172 1.19 17.51 3.48
N GLU A 173 2.03 16.56 3.87
CA GLU A 173 3.32 16.29 3.22
C GLU A 173 3.12 15.70 1.83
N VAL A 174 2.19 14.74 1.71
CA VAL A 174 1.82 14.15 0.41
C VAL A 174 1.26 15.23 -0.52
N ALA A 175 0.41 16.12 -0.03
CA ALA A 175 -0.14 17.23 -0.80
C ALA A 175 0.95 18.18 -1.31
N LYS A 176 1.85 18.65 -0.43
CA LYS A 176 2.99 19.50 -0.81
C LYS A 176 3.93 18.82 -1.80
N PHE A 177 4.14 17.52 -1.62
CA PHE A 177 4.93 16.71 -2.55
C PHE A 177 4.29 16.65 -3.94
N LEU A 178 2.97 16.42 -4.01
CA LEU A 178 2.22 16.41 -5.26
C LEU A 178 2.15 17.78 -5.93
N GLU A 179 1.96 18.87 -5.19
CA GLU A 179 2.04 20.24 -5.70
C GLU A 179 3.35 20.48 -6.46
N LYS A 180 4.47 20.09 -5.85
CA LYS A 180 5.79 20.24 -6.43
C LYS A 180 5.95 19.44 -7.72
N LEU A 181 5.47 18.19 -7.74
CA LEU A 181 5.63 17.32 -8.91
C LEU A 181 4.69 17.68 -10.06
N LEU A 182 3.43 18.01 -9.74
CA LEU A 182 2.42 18.41 -10.73
C LEU A 182 2.58 19.87 -11.18
N ARG A 183 3.47 20.64 -10.53
CA ARG A 183 3.67 22.08 -10.78
C ARG A 183 2.37 22.88 -10.65
N VAL A 184 1.56 22.52 -9.66
CA VAL A 184 0.30 23.18 -9.32
C VAL A 184 0.37 23.77 -7.92
N LYS A 185 -0.44 24.80 -7.67
CA LYS A 185 -0.67 25.33 -6.32
C LYS A 185 -2.04 24.84 -5.86
N LEU A 186 -2.11 24.01 -4.83
CA LEU A 186 -3.40 23.65 -4.24
C LEU A 186 -3.92 24.87 -3.49
N ALA A 187 -5.25 25.02 -3.46
CA ALA A 187 -5.86 26.00 -2.58
C ALA A 187 -5.44 25.72 -1.14
N THR A 188 -5.21 26.77 -0.36
CA THR A 188 -5.18 26.64 1.11
C THR A 188 -6.45 25.93 1.55
N LYS A 189 -6.38 25.09 2.61
CA LYS A 189 -7.51 24.33 3.18
C LYS A 189 -8.83 25.06 2.95
N CYS A 190 -9.83 24.34 2.44
CA CYS A 190 -11.16 24.89 2.20
C CYS A 190 -11.57 25.68 3.45
N PRO A 191 -11.74 27.02 3.38
CA PRO A 191 -11.80 27.87 4.56
C PRO A 191 -12.99 27.57 5.48
N ASN A 192 -13.94 26.74 5.02
CA ASN A 192 -15.17 26.38 5.71
C ASN A 192 -15.24 24.92 6.19
N ILE A 193 -14.11 24.19 6.24
CA ILE A 193 -14.05 22.85 6.86
C ILE A 193 -13.21 22.97 8.13
N SER A 194 -13.90 23.34 9.23
CA SER A 194 -13.40 23.33 10.61
C SER A 194 -13.35 21.92 11.18
#